data_AF-A0A7R9QHF6-F1
#
_entry.id   AF-A0A7R9QHF6-F1
#
_cell.length_a   1.000
_cell.length_b   1.000
_cell.length_c   1.000
_cell.angle_alpha   90.00
_cell.angle_beta   90.00
_cell.angle_gamma   90.00
#
_symmetry.space_group_name_H-M   'P 1'
#
loop_
_entity.id
_entity.type
_entity.pdbx_description
1 polymer ?
#
loop_
_entity_poly.entity_id
_entity_poly.type
_entity_poly.pdbx_seq_one_letter_code
_entity_poly.pdbx_strand_id
1 'polypeptide(L)'
;MSGFSSNQTLHQKNFVFILFINNRLVECPALKKAIDLVYSNYLLKSCHPFVYLNIKIDSKNIDVNVHPTKNEVHFLHEQEICEKVVQIVESKLTDGRETRRLNTESSPLINTVFTQISNPSIGESPNQKSSQSSSTSKEGNQTNSDRSYKAPNKETTPRRPDKQIRTDSKDRKIYEYLLNAKKVDKNRRDMNLTSVSSLRRTVAEESDNRLQDIICKSTYVGCADETFVLFQFETQLLLVNGYNLNVELFYQLFLVDFGNFQRIRFSKPLLIADLVNVYLEEDVGKTQPSVDSQSSQTLSATEVETILMSKSEMLSDYFSIDISSEKELISLPIILDGFVPNYAFLPQLVYSLAKDVNWNQEKECFE
;
A
#
# COMPACT_ATOMS: atom_id res chain seq x y z
N MET A 1 -24.54 3.37 -19.58
CA MET A 1 -23.20 3.59 -19.02
C MET A 1 -23.35 3.72 -17.52
N SER A 2 -22.53 3.03 -16.74
CA SER A 2 -22.50 3.15 -15.27
C SER A 2 -21.06 3.40 -14.83
N GLY A 3 -20.85 4.09 -13.72
CA GLY A 3 -19.50 4.44 -13.28
C GLY A 3 -19.51 5.13 -11.93
N PHE A 4 -18.34 5.17 -11.29
CA PHE A 4 -18.06 5.87 -10.06
C PHE A 4 -16.90 6.82 -10.30
N SER A 5 -16.97 8.01 -9.73
CA SER A 5 -15.93 9.02 -9.89
C SER A 5 -15.69 9.68 -8.54
N SER A 6 -14.43 10.01 -8.25
CA SER A 6 -14.05 10.63 -6.99
C SER A 6 -14.72 11.98 -6.83
N ASN A 7 -15.05 12.30 -5.58
CA ASN A 7 -15.48 13.63 -5.20
C ASN A 7 -14.29 14.61 -5.23
N GLN A 8 -14.59 15.91 -5.15
CA GLN A 8 -13.59 16.99 -5.23
C GLN A 8 -12.61 17.04 -4.04
N THR A 9 -12.83 16.21 -3.02
CA THR A 9 -12.04 16.17 -1.77
C THR A 9 -11.03 15.03 -1.72
N LEU A 10 -11.00 14.16 -2.74
CA LEU A 10 -10.07 13.04 -2.74
C LEU A 10 -8.63 13.53 -2.96
N HIS A 11 -7.81 13.40 -1.93
CA HIS A 11 -6.37 13.68 -2.00
C HIS A 11 -5.62 12.44 -2.45
N GLN A 12 -5.59 12.19 -3.76
CA GLN A 12 -4.86 11.07 -4.33
C GLN A 12 -3.62 11.54 -5.11
N LYS A 13 -2.49 10.87 -4.88
CA LYS A 13 -1.20 11.20 -5.51
C LYS A 13 -1.09 10.77 -6.96
N ASN A 14 -1.92 9.81 -7.40
CA ASN A 14 -1.87 9.21 -8.74
C ASN A 14 -3.28 9.13 -9.35
N PHE A 15 -3.40 9.38 -10.65
CA PHE A 15 -4.68 9.23 -11.35
C PHE A 15 -5.00 7.75 -11.57
N VAL A 16 -6.03 7.27 -10.86
CA VAL A 16 -6.60 5.93 -11.06
C VAL A 16 -7.75 5.99 -12.05
N PHE A 17 -7.56 5.36 -13.21
CA PHE A 17 -8.57 5.26 -14.27
C PHE A 17 -8.80 3.80 -14.62
N ILE A 18 -10.02 3.32 -14.35
CA ILE A 18 -10.45 1.95 -14.60
C ILE A 18 -11.60 2.01 -15.61
N LEU A 19 -11.40 1.43 -16.79
CA LEU A 19 -12.40 1.43 -17.85
C LEU A 19 -12.74 0.00 -18.25
N PHE A 20 -14.03 -0.33 -18.14
CA PHE A 20 -14.60 -1.55 -18.69
C PHE A 20 -15.43 -1.23 -19.91
N ILE A 21 -15.23 -1.98 -20.98
CA ILE A 21 -16.07 -1.95 -22.18
C ILE A 21 -16.58 -3.36 -22.42
N ASN A 22 -17.90 -3.54 -22.45
CA ASN A 22 -18.55 -4.86 -22.63
C ASN A 22 -17.93 -5.95 -21.72
N ASN A 23 -17.72 -5.62 -20.45
CA ASN A 23 -17.16 -6.50 -19.41
C ASN A 23 -15.69 -6.90 -19.63
N ARG A 24 -14.94 -6.16 -20.45
CA ARG A 24 -13.48 -6.29 -20.56
C ARG A 24 -12.80 -5.06 -20.00
N LEU A 25 -11.77 -5.26 -19.18
CA LEU A 25 -10.88 -4.18 -18.76
C LEU A 25 -10.08 -3.72 -19.98
N VAL A 26 -10.14 -2.43 -20.25
CA VAL A 26 -9.63 -1.82 -21.48
C VAL A 26 -8.90 -0.53 -21.13
N GLU A 27 -7.80 -0.26 -21.83
CA GLU A 27 -7.13 1.03 -21.81
C GLU A 27 -7.59 1.91 -22.97
N CYS A 28 -7.96 3.15 -22.63
CA CYS A 28 -8.24 4.19 -23.61
C CYS A 28 -7.51 5.48 -23.20
N PRO A 29 -6.31 5.74 -23.76
CA PRO A 29 -5.51 6.91 -23.41
C PRO A 29 -6.20 8.25 -23.71
N ALA A 30 -7.01 8.32 -24.76
CA ALA A 30 -7.76 9.52 -25.11
C ALA A 30 -8.80 9.87 -24.03
N LEU A 31 -9.58 8.88 -23.59
CA LEU A 31 -10.58 9.07 -22.55
C LEU A 31 -9.96 9.42 -21.20
N LYS A 32 -8.82 8.78 -20.87
CA LYS A 32 -8.04 9.11 -19.68
C LYS A 32 -7.62 10.58 -19.69
N LYS A 33 -7.00 11.06 -20.78
CA LYS A 33 -6.58 12.47 -20.91
C LYS A 33 -7.74 13.45 -20.83
N ALA A 34 -8.87 13.12 -21.46
CA ALA A 34 -10.06 13.97 -21.44
C ALA A 34 -10.60 14.15 -20.02
N ILE A 35 -10.68 13.07 -19.23
CA ILE A 35 -11.14 13.11 -17.84
C ILE A 35 -10.14 13.84 -16.94
N ASP A 36 -8.84 13.63 -17.11
CA ASP A 36 -7.80 14.34 -16.35
C ASP A 36 -7.90 15.86 -16.54
N LEU A 37 -8.14 16.30 -17.78
CA LEU A 37 -8.32 17.72 -18.11
C LEU A 37 -9.55 18.31 -17.40
N VAL A 38 -10.68 17.59 -17.38
CA VAL A 38 -11.89 18.04 -16.67
C VAL A 38 -11.59 18.18 -15.18
N TYR A 39 -11.01 17.17 -14.55
CA TYR A 39 -10.70 17.17 -13.13
C TYR A 39 -9.66 18.21 -12.73
N SER A 40 -8.75 18.60 -13.63
CA SER A 40 -7.77 19.65 -13.37
C SER A 40 -8.40 21.03 -13.09
N ASN A 41 -9.65 21.25 -13.53
CA ASN A 41 -10.42 22.47 -13.23
C ASN A 41 -11.09 22.43 -11.84
N TYR A 42 -11.22 21.25 -11.22
CA TYR A 42 -11.94 21.06 -9.95
C TYR A 42 -11.03 20.67 -8.78
N LEU A 43 -9.91 20.00 -9.04
CA LEU A 43 -8.96 19.54 -8.01
C LEU A 43 -7.84 20.54 -7.79
N LEU A 44 -7.29 20.56 -6.57
CA LEU A 44 -6.10 21.35 -6.24
C LEU A 44 -4.86 20.81 -6.98
N LYS A 45 -3.89 21.69 -7.23
CA LYS A 45 -2.60 21.31 -7.82
C LYS A 45 -1.99 20.17 -7.00
N SER A 46 -1.58 19.08 -7.65
CA SER A 46 -1.05 17.83 -7.06
C SER A 46 -2.08 16.80 -6.55
N CYS A 47 -3.39 16.98 -6.80
CA CYS A 47 -4.40 15.96 -6.54
C CYS A 47 -4.91 15.36 -7.86
N HIS A 48 -5.07 14.04 -7.88
CA HIS A 48 -5.57 13.31 -9.04
C HIS A 48 -6.90 12.59 -8.73
N PRO A 49 -7.75 12.36 -9.74
CA PRO A 49 -9.03 11.71 -9.51
C PRO A 49 -8.93 10.18 -9.44
N PHE A 50 -9.97 9.54 -8.91
CA PHE A 50 -10.26 8.12 -9.11
C PHE A 50 -11.51 8.02 -9.98
N VAL A 51 -11.44 7.28 -11.09
CA VAL A 51 -12.57 7.14 -12.01
C VAL A 51 -12.70 5.70 -12.47
N TYR A 52 -13.85 5.10 -12.18
CA TYR A 52 -14.30 3.81 -12.69
C TYR A 52 -15.45 4.02 -13.67
N LEU A 53 -15.32 3.50 -14.89
CA LEU A 53 -16.35 3.57 -15.92
C LEU A 53 -16.63 2.18 -16.49
N ASN A 54 -17.90 1.86 -16.65
CA ASN A 54 -18.39 0.70 -17.37
C ASN A 54 -19.30 1.13 -18.52
N ILE A 55 -18.81 0.93 -19.74
CA ILE A 55 -19.46 1.31 -20.98
C ILE A 55 -19.97 0.05 -21.69
N LYS A 56 -21.27 0.04 -22.00
CA LYS A 56 -21.88 -0.94 -22.89
C LYS A 56 -22.08 -0.28 -24.25
N ILE A 57 -21.45 -0.80 -25.29
CA ILE A 57 -21.50 -0.26 -26.66
C ILE A 57 -21.47 -1.43 -27.66
N ASP A 58 -22.09 -1.26 -28.83
CA ASP A 58 -22.05 -2.30 -29.88
C ASP A 58 -20.60 -2.56 -30.30
N SER A 59 -20.22 -3.84 -30.43
CA SER A 59 -18.87 -4.29 -30.80
C SER A 59 -18.46 -3.78 -32.18
N LYS A 60 -19.41 -3.42 -33.04
CA LYS A 60 -19.14 -2.82 -34.36
C LYS A 60 -18.55 -1.41 -34.30
N ASN A 61 -18.76 -0.70 -33.18
CA ASN A 61 -18.30 0.68 -32.98
C ASN A 61 -16.97 0.75 -32.22
N ILE A 62 -16.35 -0.40 -31.97
CA ILE A 62 -15.12 -0.56 -31.22
C ILE A 62 -14.10 -1.23 -32.14
N ASP A 63 -12.96 -0.58 -32.36
CA ASP A 63 -11.82 -1.21 -33.02
C ASP A 63 -10.95 -1.90 -31.97
N VAL A 64 -11.07 -3.23 -31.89
CA VAL A 64 -10.37 -4.10 -30.93
C VAL A 64 -9.00 -4.56 -31.46
N ASN A 65 -8.39 -3.79 -32.37
CA ASN A 65 -7.25 -4.20 -33.17
C ASN A 65 -5.92 -4.26 -32.39
N VAL A 66 -5.07 -5.30 -32.41
CA VAL A 66 -5.16 -6.76 -32.67
C VAL A 66 -3.91 -7.37 -32.00
N HIS A 67 -4.05 -7.90 -30.78
CA HIS A 67 -3.30 -9.07 -30.27
C HIS A 67 -3.95 -9.50 -28.94
N PRO A 68 -4.04 -10.81 -28.59
CA PRO A 68 -4.60 -11.28 -27.31
C PRO A 68 -3.98 -10.68 -26.03
N THR A 69 -2.87 -9.95 -26.16
CA THR A 69 -2.07 -9.39 -25.07
C THR A 69 -2.02 -7.87 -25.03
N LYS A 70 -2.71 -7.16 -25.95
CA LYS A 70 -2.80 -5.69 -25.93
C LYS A 70 -4.22 -5.27 -25.56
N ASN A 71 -4.36 -4.67 -24.37
CA ASN A 71 -5.64 -4.24 -23.79
C ASN A 71 -6.06 -2.82 -24.22
N GLU A 72 -5.42 -2.23 -25.23
CA GLU A 72 -5.79 -0.90 -25.74
C GLU A 72 -6.93 -1.01 -26.75
N VAL A 73 -7.88 -0.08 -26.69
CA VAL A 73 -9.01 -0.03 -27.61
C VAL A 73 -9.15 1.37 -28.19
N HIS A 74 -9.43 1.42 -29.49
CA HIS A 74 -9.80 2.64 -30.18
C HIS A 74 -11.29 2.63 -30.51
N PHE A 75 -11.94 3.76 -30.29
CA PHE A 75 -13.33 3.94 -30.65
C PHE A 75 -13.43 4.41 -32.09
N LEU A 76 -14.41 3.91 -32.84
CA LEU A 76 -14.67 4.39 -34.20
C LEU A 76 -15.11 5.88 -34.20
N HIS A 77 -15.85 6.29 -33.16
CA HIS A 77 -16.30 7.67 -32.93
C HIS A 77 -15.72 8.21 -31.61
N GLU A 78 -14.38 8.21 -31.49
CA GLU A 78 -13.66 8.52 -30.25
C GLU A 78 -14.01 9.90 -29.66
N GLN A 79 -14.17 10.92 -30.50
CA GLN A 79 -14.50 12.29 -30.06
C GLN A 79 -15.90 12.36 -29.43
N GLU A 80 -16.93 11.86 -30.10
CA GLU A 80 -18.31 11.90 -29.59
C GLU A 80 -18.48 11.13 -28.27
N ILE A 81 -17.80 10.00 -28.15
CA ILE A 81 -17.84 9.18 -26.93
C ILE A 81 -17.12 9.91 -25.79
N CYS A 82 -15.94 10.47 -26.05
CA CYS A 82 -15.21 11.25 -25.05
C CYS A 82 -16.01 12.46 -24.58
N GLU A 83 -16.62 13.22 -25.49
CA GLU A 83 -17.44 14.39 -25.15
C GLU A 83 -18.64 14.01 -24.28
N LYS A 84 -19.38 12.96 -24.64
CA LYS A 84 -20.51 12.48 -23.82
C LYS A 84 -20.08 12.04 -22.43
N VAL A 85 -18.96 11.32 -22.31
CA VAL A 85 -18.42 10.89 -21.02
C VAL A 85 -18.00 12.09 -20.17
N VAL A 86 -17.30 13.05 -20.77
CA VAL A 86 -16.87 14.29 -20.11
C VAL A 86 -18.07 15.07 -19.59
N GLN A 87 -19.13 15.25 -20.38
CA GLN A 87 -20.35 15.95 -19.95
C GLN A 87 -21.05 15.27 -18.76
N ILE A 88 -21.05 13.93 -18.73
CA ILE A 88 -21.62 13.17 -17.60
C ILE A 88 -20.78 13.37 -16.33
N VAL A 89 -19.45 13.35 -16.45
CA VAL A 89 -18.55 13.58 -15.30
C VAL A 89 -18.68 15.02 -14.80
N GLU A 90 -18.73 16.00 -15.71
CA GLU A 90 -18.83 17.42 -15.39
C GLU A 90 -20.17 17.76 -14.71
N SER A 91 -21.28 17.21 -15.20
CA SER A 91 -22.59 17.37 -14.53
C SER A 91 -22.57 16.80 -13.11
N LYS A 92 -22.00 15.60 -12.91
CA LYS A 92 -21.87 15.00 -11.58
C LYS A 92 -20.96 15.78 -10.62
N LEU A 93 -19.88 16.36 -11.13
CA LEU A 93 -19.00 17.22 -10.32
C LEU A 93 -19.69 18.54 -9.97
N THR A 94 -20.56 19.05 -10.83
CA THR A 94 -21.33 20.27 -10.58
C THR A 94 -22.46 20.04 -9.55
N ASP A 95 -23.17 18.92 -9.64
CA ASP A 95 -24.22 18.52 -8.68
C ASP A 95 -23.66 18.35 -7.24
N GLY A 96 -22.43 17.83 -7.11
CA GLY A 96 -21.76 17.71 -5.80
C GLY A 96 -21.32 19.04 -5.18
N ARG A 97 -21.39 20.14 -5.94
CA ARG A 97 -21.02 21.50 -5.49
C ARG A 97 -22.20 22.21 -4.81
N GLU A 98 -23.42 21.98 -5.28
CA GLU A 98 -24.67 22.50 -4.69
C GLU A 98 -24.88 21.99 -3.25
N THR A 99 -24.51 20.73 -2.98
CA THR A 99 -24.68 20.10 -1.66
C THR A 99 -23.82 20.74 -0.56
N ARG A 100 -22.82 21.55 -0.90
CA ARG A 100 -21.88 22.15 0.06
C ARG A 100 -22.18 23.60 0.42
N ARG A 101 -23.12 24.28 -0.25
CA ARG A 101 -23.44 25.68 0.08
C ARG A 101 -24.24 25.88 1.38
N LEU A 102 -24.68 24.82 2.06
CA LEU A 102 -25.60 24.95 3.19
C LEU A 102 -25.01 24.82 4.60
N ASN A 103 -23.74 24.43 4.80
CA ASN A 103 -23.20 24.29 6.16
C ASN A 103 -21.83 24.97 6.28
N THR A 104 -21.81 26.30 6.40
CA THR A 104 -20.66 27.01 6.98
C THR A 104 -21.15 28.28 7.67
N GLU A 105 -21.77 28.11 8.84
CA GLU A 105 -21.59 29.13 9.87
C GLU A 105 -20.26 28.84 10.57
N SER A 106 -19.41 29.86 10.50
CA SER A 106 -18.06 29.96 11.00
C SER A 106 -17.94 29.76 12.51
N SER A 107 -16.90 29.06 12.96
CA SER A 107 -16.15 29.49 14.14
C SER A 107 -14.65 29.50 13.82
N PRO A 108 -13.93 30.61 14.08
CA PRO A 108 -12.49 30.64 13.98
C PRO A 108 -11.91 30.22 15.34
N LEU A 109 -10.85 29.42 15.36
CA LEU A 109 -9.73 29.50 16.32
C LEU A 109 -8.73 28.36 16.05
N ILE A 110 -7.46 28.65 16.35
CA ILE A 110 -6.27 27.77 16.26
C ILE A 110 -5.61 27.71 14.86
N ASN A 111 -5.16 28.88 14.39
CA ASN A 111 -3.90 28.99 13.65
C ASN A 111 -2.91 29.72 14.56
N THR A 112 -2.26 28.99 15.46
CA THR A 112 -1.07 29.48 16.16
C THR A 112 -0.21 28.26 16.48
N VAL A 113 1.11 28.44 16.38
CA VAL A 113 2.18 27.44 16.57
C VAL A 113 2.53 26.66 15.30
N PHE A 114 3.25 27.31 14.37
CA PHE A 114 4.56 26.87 13.87
C PHE A 114 5.09 27.90 12.85
N THR A 115 5.60 29.01 13.38
CA THR A 115 6.57 29.86 12.68
C THR A 115 7.58 30.27 13.72
N GLN A 116 8.77 29.66 13.71
CA GLN A 116 10.08 30.26 14.04
C GLN A 116 11.19 29.25 13.73
N ILE A 117 11.67 29.22 12.49
CA ILE A 117 13.11 29.24 12.22
C ILE A 117 13.34 30.29 11.15
N SER A 118 13.81 31.44 11.63
CA SER A 118 14.23 32.60 10.87
C SER A 118 15.63 32.38 10.30
N ASN A 119 15.86 32.79 9.05
CA ASN A 119 16.92 33.75 8.70
C ASN A 119 16.83 34.17 7.21
N PRO A 120 17.36 35.36 6.84
CA PRO A 120 16.50 36.46 6.46
C PRO A 120 16.69 36.98 5.02
N SER A 121 15.79 37.92 4.75
CA SER A 121 15.38 38.72 3.59
C SER A 121 16.44 39.35 2.67
N ILE A 122 15.92 39.60 1.47
CA ILE A 122 16.37 40.37 0.31
C ILE A 122 16.47 41.89 0.58
N GLY A 123 17.33 42.57 -0.18
CA GLY A 123 17.15 43.93 -0.72
C GLY A 123 18.45 44.75 -0.73
N GLU A 124 18.77 45.66 -1.65
CA GLU A 124 18.20 46.13 -2.93
C GLU A 124 19.27 47.10 -3.54
N SER A 125 19.57 46.99 -4.86
CA SER A 125 20.00 48.02 -5.87
C SER A 125 21.08 49.12 -5.57
N PRO A 126 21.59 49.89 -6.57
CA PRO A 126 21.65 49.76 -8.05
C PRO A 126 23.07 50.02 -8.64
N ASN A 127 23.19 49.95 -9.99
CA ASN A 127 23.94 50.86 -10.89
C ASN A 127 25.05 50.27 -11.80
N GLN A 128 24.69 50.20 -13.10
CA GLN A 128 25.41 50.64 -14.32
C GLN A 128 26.81 50.14 -14.73
N LYS A 129 26.89 49.85 -16.05
CA LYS A 129 28.04 49.79 -17.00
C LYS A 129 28.90 48.52 -16.87
N SER A 130 29.36 47.86 -17.93
CA SER A 130 29.43 48.13 -19.38
C SER A 130 29.98 46.88 -20.08
N SER A 131 29.49 46.61 -21.30
CA SER A 131 30.24 46.22 -22.51
C SER A 131 31.33 45.13 -22.41
N GLN A 132 31.13 43.99 -23.10
CA GLN A 132 31.75 43.68 -24.41
C GLN A 132 31.86 42.17 -24.67
N SER A 133 31.24 41.79 -25.79
CA SER A 133 31.53 40.63 -26.63
C SER A 133 33.01 40.51 -27.01
N SER A 134 33.52 39.28 -27.08
CA SER A 134 34.37 38.89 -28.21
C SER A 134 34.28 37.38 -28.48
N SER A 135 33.88 37.10 -29.71
CA SER A 135 34.05 35.84 -30.41
C SER A 135 35.50 35.71 -30.87
N THR A 136 36.05 34.49 -30.85
CA THR A 136 37.14 34.13 -31.77
C THR A 136 37.09 32.65 -32.07
N SER A 137 36.73 32.36 -33.31
CA SER A 137 36.92 31.08 -34.01
C SER A 137 38.39 30.90 -34.36
N LYS A 138 38.88 29.65 -34.37
CA LYS A 138 39.85 29.17 -35.37
C LYS A 138 39.93 27.64 -35.42
N GLU A 139 40.03 27.17 -36.65
CA GLU A 139 40.02 25.81 -37.18
C GLU A 139 41.34 25.04 -36.91
N GLY A 140 41.30 23.71 -37.10
CA GLY A 140 42.36 23.02 -37.86
C GLY A 140 42.98 21.73 -37.28
N ASN A 141 42.49 20.60 -37.81
CA ASN A 141 43.21 19.37 -38.21
C ASN A 141 43.72 18.29 -37.22
N GLN A 142 43.06 17.12 -37.36
CA GLN A 142 43.57 15.77 -37.67
C GLN A 142 44.77 15.20 -36.88
N THR A 143 44.56 14.05 -36.22
CA THR A 143 45.08 12.74 -36.66
C THR A 143 44.46 11.60 -35.84
N ASN A 144 44.19 10.47 -36.52
CA ASN A 144 43.70 9.21 -35.97
C ASN A 144 44.81 8.41 -35.28
N SER A 145 44.49 7.75 -34.17
CA SER A 145 44.88 6.34 -33.96
C SER A 145 44.04 5.70 -32.86
N ASP A 146 43.36 4.62 -33.24
CA ASP A 146 42.59 3.69 -32.41
C ASP A 146 43.29 3.28 -31.10
N ARG A 147 42.53 3.29 -30.00
CA ARG A 147 42.48 2.17 -29.05
C ARG A 147 41.28 2.30 -28.10
N SER A 148 40.32 1.41 -28.36
CA SER A 148 39.21 0.97 -27.52
C SER A 148 39.50 1.00 -26.01
N TYR A 149 38.77 1.84 -25.27
CA TYR A 149 38.43 1.61 -23.87
C TYR A 149 36.97 2.02 -23.65
N LYS A 150 36.12 1.00 -23.43
CA LYS A 150 34.76 1.14 -22.93
C LYS A 150 34.81 1.69 -21.51
N ALA A 151 34.23 2.88 -21.30
CA ALA A 151 33.82 3.37 -19.99
C ALA A 151 32.28 3.24 -19.83
N PRO A 152 31.76 3.02 -18.62
CA PRO A 152 30.36 2.67 -18.40
C PRO A 152 29.49 3.93 -18.29
N ASN A 153 28.53 4.11 -19.19
CA ASN A 153 27.50 5.14 -19.02
C ASN A 153 26.42 4.64 -18.04
N LYS A 154 26.47 5.19 -16.83
CA LYS A 154 25.31 5.37 -15.96
C LYS A 154 24.40 6.41 -16.61
N GLU A 155 23.26 5.98 -17.13
CA GLU A 155 22.08 6.83 -17.27
C GLU A 155 21.03 6.38 -16.26
N THR A 156 21.04 7.02 -15.09
CA THR A 156 19.92 7.03 -14.16
C THR A 156 18.86 8.00 -14.69
N THR A 157 17.87 7.49 -15.41
CA THR A 157 16.62 8.22 -15.63
C THR A 157 15.81 8.23 -14.33
N PRO A 158 15.26 9.37 -13.89
CA PRO A 158 14.41 9.44 -12.69
C PRO A 158 13.12 8.68 -12.94
N ARG A 159 12.85 7.65 -12.12
CA ARG A 159 11.59 6.89 -12.17
C ARG A 159 10.46 7.79 -11.70
N ARG A 160 9.57 8.16 -12.62
CA ARG A 160 8.32 8.89 -12.34
C ARG A 160 7.41 8.06 -11.41
N PRO A 161 6.67 8.68 -10.47
CA PRO A 161 5.78 7.98 -9.53
C PRO A 161 4.49 7.41 -10.17
N ASP A 162 4.12 7.82 -11.38
CA ASP A 162 2.77 7.64 -11.94
C ASP A 162 2.48 6.26 -12.56
N LYS A 163 3.17 5.20 -12.13
CA LYS A 163 3.01 3.82 -12.63
C LYS A 163 2.58 2.84 -11.52
N GLN A 164 1.65 3.26 -10.66
CA GLN A 164 1.05 2.38 -9.63
C GLN A 164 -0.28 1.72 -10.05
N ILE A 165 -0.64 1.80 -11.33
CA ILE A 165 -1.56 0.84 -11.94
C ILE A 165 -0.70 0.08 -12.95
N ARG A 166 -0.41 -1.17 -12.63
CA ARG A 166 0.41 -2.05 -13.48
C ARG A 166 -0.54 -2.96 -14.25
N THR A 167 -0.53 -2.81 -15.57
CA THR A 167 -1.42 -3.48 -16.53
C THR A 167 -0.62 -4.33 -17.52
N ASP A 168 0.53 -4.89 -17.12
CA ASP A 168 1.33 -5.70 -18.03
C ASP A 168 0.92 -7.18 -17.91
N SER A 169 0.63 -7.83 -19.03
CA SER A 169 0.28 -9.26 -19.08
C SER A 169 1.46 -10.19 -18.74
N LYS A 170 2.64 -9.61 -18.47
CA LYS A 170 3.82 -10.26 -17.87
C LYS A 170 3.84 -10.19 -16.34
N ASP A 171 2.83 -9.60 -15.72
CA ASP A 171 2.79 -9.43 -14.27
C ASP A 171 2.68 -10.77 -13.54
N ARG A 172 3.54 -10.92 -12.53
CA ARG A 172 3.59 -12.11 -11.69
C ARG A 172 2.27 -12.27 -10.98
N LYS A 173 1.63 -13.44 -11.11
CA LYS A 173 0.43 -13.78 -10.34
C LYS A 173 0.74 -13.70 -8.85
N ILE A 174 -0.26 -13.43 -8.02
CA ILE A 174 -0.12 -13.46 -6.54
C ILE A 174 0.55 -14.77 -6.11
N TYR A 175 0.15 -15.87 -6.72
CA TYR A 175 0.75 -17.19 -6.53
C TYR A 175 2.25 -17.25 -6.80
N GLU A 176 2.79 -16.51 -7.78
CA GLU A 176 4.23 -16.47 -8.04
C GLU A 176 5.02 -15.71 -6.96
N TYR A 177 4.39 -14.73 -6.29
CA TYR A 177 5.00 -14.08 -5.12
C TYR A 177 5.09 -15.09 -3.96
N LEU A 178 4.00 -15.81 -3.71
CA LEU A 178 3.93 -16.85 -2.68
C LEU A 178 4.85 -18.05 -2.97
N LEU A 179 5.08 -18.38 -4.24
CA LEU A 179 5.97 -19.48 -4.63
C LEU A 179 7.46 -19.11 -4.59
N ASN A 180 7.84 -17.87 -4.91
CA ASN A 180 9.25 -17.47 -4.87
C ASN A 180 9.81 -17.42 -3.44
N ALA A 181 8.95 -17.27 -2.43
CA ALA A 181 9.29 -17.45 -1.01
C ALA A 181 9.67 -18.91 -0.67
N LYS A 182 9.29 -19.89 -1.50
CA LYS A 182 9.64 -21.31 -1.32
C LYS A 182 10.98 -21.67 -1.98
N LYS A 183 12.04 -20.90 -1.77
CA LYS A 183 13.38 -21.52 -1.85
C LYS A 183 13.44 -22.49 -0.68
N VAL A 184 13.24 -23.79 -0.96
CA VAL A 184 13.25 -24.86 0.04
C VAL A 184 14.56 -24.78 0.80
N ASP A 185 14.48 -24.24 2.02
CA ASP A 185 15.60 -24.24 2.93
C ASP A 185 15.87 -25.70 3.31
N LYS A 186 17.04 -26.21 2.90
CA LYS A 186 17.46 -27.59 3.18
C LYS A 186 17.60 -27.86 4.67
N ASN A 187 17.65 -26.81 5.50
CA ASN A 187 17.81 -26.89 6.95
C ASN A 187 16.50 -26.67 7.72
N ARG A 188 15.35 -26.67 7.05
CA ARG A 188 14.06 -26.48 7.72
C ARG A 188 13.80 -27.58 8.75
N ARG A 189 13.51 -27.19 9.98
CA ARG A 189 13.15 -28.10 11.08
C ARG A 189 11.77 -28.68 10.86
N ASP A 190 11.65 -29.99 11.06
CA ASP A 190 10.37 -30.67 11.06
C ASP A 190 9.68 -30.51 12.43
N MET A 191 8.62 -29.71 12.47
CA MET A 191 7.87 -29.38 13.68
C MET A 191 6.68 -30.33 13.85
N ASN A 192 6.94 -31.49 14.44
CA ASN A 192 5.95 -32.54 14.68
C ASN A 192 5.14 -32.32 15.98
N LEU A 193 4.47 -31.17 16.06
CA LEU A 193 3.54 -30.87 17.16
C LEU A 193 2.10 -31.19 16.73
N THR A 194 1.38 -31.93 17.58
CA THR A 194 -0.02 -32.31 17.33
C THR A 194 -0.95 -31.09 17.36
N SER A 195 -0.65 -30.11 18.21
CA SER A 195 -1.33 -28.80 18.31
C SER A 195 -1.30 -28.05 16.98
N VAL A 196 -0.11 -27.75 16.46
CA VAL A 196 0.09 -27.05 15.17
C VAL A 196 -0.46 -27.87 13.99
N SER A 197 -0.29 -29.20 14.01
CA SER A 197 -0.88 -30.08 12.99
C SER A 197 -2.40 -30.02 12.99
N SER A 198 -3.03 -29.90 14.16
CA SER A 198 -4.48 -29.73 14.28
C SER A 198 -4.95 -28.38 13.73
N LEU A 199 -4.23 -27.28 14.00
CA LEU A 199 -4.53 -25.95 13.46
C LEU A 199 -4.42 -25.93 11.93
N ARG A 200 -3.36 -26.53 11.38
CA ARG A 200 -3.21 -26.70 9.92
C ARG A 200 -4.35 -27.51 9.30
N ARG A 201 -4.84 -28.54 10.01
CA ARG A 201 -6.00 -29.32 9.57
C ARG A 201 -7.28 -28.48 9.59
N THR A 202 -7.54 -27.72 10.64
CA THR A 202 -8.71 -26.83 10.72
C THR A 202 -8.74 -25.86 9.55
N VAL A 203 -7.63 -25.19 9.23
CA VAL A 203 -7.52 -24.31 8.05
C VAL A 203 -7.83 -25.05 6.75
N ALA A 204 -7.32 -26.27 6.59
CA ALA A 204 -7.58 -27.07 5.39
C ALA A 204 -9.06 -27.49 5.27
N GLU A 205 -9.71 -27.81 6.39
CA GLU A 205 -11.13 -28.20 6.44
C GLU A 205 -12.09 -27.03 6.17
N GLU A 206 -11.71 -25.81 6.59
CA GLU A 206 -12.47 -24.59 6.35
C GLU A 206 -12.18 -23.96 4.97
N SER A 207 -11.21 -24.49 4.22
CA SER A 207 -10.78 -23.93 2.95
C SER A 207 -11.85 -24.05 1.85
N ASP A 208 -12.13 -22.93 1.17
CA ASP A 208 -13.03 -22.88 0.02
C ASP A 208 -12.23 -22.92 -1.30
N ASN A 209 -12.40 -24.01 -2.05
CA ASN A 209 -11.72 -24.23 -3.33
C ASN A 209 -11.99 -23.14 -4.37
N ARG A 210 -13.20 -22.57 -4.39
CA ARG A 210 -13.58 -21.53 -5.35
C ARG A 210 -12.92 -20.20 -4.97
N LEU A 211 -12.92 -19.82 -3.70
CA LEU A 211 -12.23 -18.61 -3.25
C LEU A 211 -10.71 -18.73 -3.44
N GLN A 212 -10.15 -19.91 -3.18
CA GLN A 212 -8.74 -20.17 -3.48
C GLN A 212 -8.44 -19.99 -4.97
N ASP A 213 -9.30 -20.51 -5.85
CA ASP A 213 -9.15 -20.35 -7.29
C ASP A 213 -9.23 -18.88 -7.73
N ILE A 214 -10.19 -18.14 -7.15
CA ILE A 214 -10.35 -16.70 -7.36
C ILE A 214 -9.06 -15.97 -7.00
N ILE A 215 -8.54 -16.15 -5.78
CA ILE A 215 -7.33 -15.46 -5.32
C ILE A 215 -6.13 -15.85 -6.20
N CYS A 216 -5.93 -17.15 -6.46
CA CYS A 216 -4.77 -17.64 -7.21
C CYS A 216 -4.72 -17.14 -8.65
N LYS A 217 -5.87 -17.04 -9.32
CA LYS A 217 -5.96 -16.64 -10.73
C LYS A 217 -6.28 -15.16 -10.91
N SER A 218 -6.65 -14.46 -9.85
CA SER A 218 -6.93 -13.03 -9.93
C SER A 218 -5.68 -12.21 -10.26
N THR A 219 -5.90 -11.11 -10.95
CA THR A 219 -4.89 -10.10 -11.25
C THR A 219 -5.15 -8.88 -10.37
N TYR A 220 -4.14 -8.41 -9.66
CA TYR A 220 -4.24 -7.17 -8.88
C TYR A 220 -4.50 -5.98 -9.82
N VAL A 221 -5.49 -5.15 -9.49
CA VAL A 221 -5.83 -3.94 -10.27
C VAL A 221 -5.32 -2.69 -9.56
N GLY A 222 -5.62 -2.55 -8.27
CA GLY A 222 -5.30 -1.34 -7.50
C GLY A 222 -5.98 -1.32 -6.13
N CYS A 223 -5.62 -0.36 -5.29
CA CYS A 223 -6.34 -0.11 -4.04
C CYS A 223 -7.54 0.83 -4.30
N ALA A 224 -8.70 0.49 -3.75
CA ALA A 224 -9.86 1.40 -3.73
C ALA A 224 -9.73 2.42 -2.60
N ASP A 225 -9.30 1.96 -1.41
CA ASP A 225 -8.93 2.77 -0.26
C ASP A 225 -7.87 2.03 0.61
N GLU A 226 -7.71 2.43 1.87
CA GLU A 226 -6.77 1.82 2.81
C GLU A 226 -7.15 0.38 3.21
N THR A 227 -8.42 0.01 3.13
CA THR A 227 -8.95 -1.30 3.56
C THR A 227 -9.27 -2.21 2.37
N PHE A 228 -9.76 -1.65 1.27
CA PHE A 228 -10.28 -2.41 0.14
C PHE A 228 -9.36 -2.38 -1.07
N VAL A 229 -9.16 -3.56 -1.65
CA VAL A 229 -8.30 -3.80 -2.81
C VAL A 229 -9.14 -4.37 -3.96
N LEU A 230 -8.84 -3.94 -5.18
CA LEU A 230 -9.50 -4.40 -6.39
C LEU A 230 -8.69 -5.49 -7.07
N PHE A 231 -9.36 -6.59 -7.37
CA PHE A 231 -8.81 -7.71 -8.13
C PHE A 231 -9.69 -8.00 -9.34
N GLN A 232 -9.08 -8.28 -10.48
CA GLN A 232 -9.77 -8.80 -11.65
C GLN A 232 -9.72 -10.32 -11.62
N PHE A 233 -10.87 -10.98 -11.66
CA PHE A 233 -10.98 -12.42 -11.87
C PHE A 233 -11.88 -12.67 -13.08
N GLU A 234 -11.30 -13.22 -14.15
CA GLU A 234 -11.95 -13.37 -15.45
C GLU A 234 -12.54 -12.03 -15.95
N THR A 235 -13.88 -11.96 -16.09
CA THR A 235 -14.63 -10.76 -16.51
C THR A 235 -15.20 -9.97 -15.34
N GLN A 236 -14.89 -10.36 -14.10
CA GLN A 236 -15.42 -9.73 -12.89
C GLN A 236 -14.35 -8.85 -12.24
N LEU A 237 -14.79 -7.68 -11.76
CA LEU A 237 -14.01 -6.84 -10.86
C LEU A 237 -14.49 -7.09 -9.44
N LEU A 238 -13.59 -7.54 -8.58
CA LEU A 238 -13.86 -7.90 -7.20
C LEU A 238 -13.33 -6.80 -6.28
N LEU A 239 -14.16 -6.39 -5.33
CA LEU A 239 -13.75 -5.57 -4.20
C LEU A 239 -13.48 -6.50 -3.02
N VAL A 240 -12.23 -6.55 -2.57
CA VAL A 240 -11.76 -7.47 -1.54
C VAL A 240 -11.33 -6.67 -0.32
N ASN A 241 -11.77 -7.08 0.87
CA ASN A 241 -11.26 -6.52 2.11
C ASN A 241 -9.82 -7.01 2.31
N GLY A 242 -8.85 -6.13 2.05
CA GLY A 242 -7.43 -6.42 2.16
C GLY A 242 -6.99 -6.66 3.59
N TYR A 243 -7.61 -6.01 4.57
CA TYR A 243 -7.30 -6.26 5.99
C TYR A 243 -7.62 -7.70 6.37
N ASN A 244 -8.86 -8.17 6.15
CA ASN A 244 -9.25 -9.55 6.48
C ASN A 244 -8.44 -10.58 5.69
N LEU A 245 -8.17 -10.32 4.41
CA LEU A 245 -7.35 -11.20 3.60
C LEU A 245 -5.92 -11.32 4.14
N ASN A 246 -5.33 -10.20 4.58
CA ASN A 246 -3.98 -10.19 5.14
C ASN A 246 -3.92 -10.89 6.51
N VAL A 247 -4.93 -10.70 7.38
CA VAL A 247 -5.01 -11.42 8.66
C VAL A 247 -4.94 -12.93 8.44
N GLU A 248 -5.77 -13.45 7.53
CA GLU A 248 -5.79 -14.88 7.21
C GLU A 248 -4.49 -15.34 6.54
N LEU A 249 -3.96 -14.55 5.60
CA LEU A 249 -2.69 -14.86 4.94
C LEU A 249 -1.55 -14.97 5.95
N PHE A 250 -1.39 -13.99 6.84
CA PHE A 250 -0.32 -14.01 7.82
C PHE A 250 -0.50 -15.13 8.83
N TYR A 251 -1.72 -15.41 9.29
CA TYR A 251 -2.01 -16.56 10.16
C TYR A 251 -1.58 -17.88 9.51
N GLN A 252 -1.96 -18.11 8.25
CA GLN A 252 -1.56 -19.32 7.52
C GLN A 252 -0.04 -19.38 7.30
N LEU A 253 0.61 -18.26 7.02
CA LEU A 253 2.08 -18.20 6.93
C LEU A 253 2.73 -18.55 8.27
N PHE A 254 2.17 -18.08 9.40
CA PHE A 254 2.64 -18.45 10.73
C PHE A 254 2.53 -19.97 10.96
N LEU A 255 1.43 -20.59 10.56
CA LEU A 255 1.27 -22.04 10.69
C LEU A 255 2.22 -22.81 9.77
N VAL A 256 2.45 -22.32 8.54
CA VAL A 256 3.38 -22.98 7.59
C VAL A 256 4.80 -22.89 8.11
N ASP A 257 5.26 -21.69 8.47
CA ASP A 257 6.65 -21.36 8.87
C ASP A 257 6.93 -21.50 10.36
N PHE A 258 6.00 -22.05 11.13
CA PHE A 258 6.16 -22.32 12.56
C PHE A 258 7.53 -22.96 12.87
N GLY A 259 8.27 -22.37 13.81
CA GLY A 259 9.61 -22.79 14.21
C GLY A 259 10.73 -22.53 13.18
N ASN A 260 10.45 -21.85 12.07
CA ASN A 260 11.37 -21.71 10.95
C ASN A 260 11.46 -20.28 10.39
N PHE A 261 11.00 -19.27 11.13
CA PHE A 261 11.08 -17.88 10.68
C PHE A 261 12.51 -17.35 10.69
N GLN A 262 12.81 -16.49 9.71
CA GLN A 262 13.97 -15.61 9.79
C GLN A 262 13.68 -14.43 10.74
N ARG A 263 14.72 -13.68 11.13
CA ARG A 263 14.60 -12.57 12.11
C ARG A 263 14.90 -11.23 11.46
N ILE A 264 13.99 -10.27 11.65
CA ILE A 264 14.27 -8.85 11.52
C ILE A 264 14.84 -8.38 12.86
N ARG A 265 16.11 -7.97 12.88
CA ARG A 265 16.72 -7.39 14.08
C ARG A 265 16.59 -5.88 14.07
N PHE A 266 16.18 -5.31 15.21
CA PHE A 266 16.17 -3.88 15.38
C PHE A 266 17.60 -3.33 15.45
N SER A 267 17.83 -2.16 14.85
CA SER A 267 19.12 -1.46 14.98
C SER A 267 19.40 -1.01 16.41
N LYS A 268 18.33 -0.68 17.15
CA LYS A 268 18.35 -0.40 18.57
C LYS A 268 17.31 -1.30 19.26
N PRO A 269 17.69 -2.08 20.29
CA PRO A 269 16.75 -2.82 21.11
C PRO A 269 15.71 -1.89 21.74
N LEU A 270 14.49 -2.41 21.94
CA LEU A 270 13.35 -1.63 22.44
C LEU A 270 12.93 -2.16 23.81
N LEU A 271 12.93 -1.30 24.83
CA LEU A 271 12.48 -1.68 26.17
C LEU A 271 10.99 -2.04 26.15
N ILE A 272 10.66 -3.21 26.71
CA ILE A 272 9.27 -3.68 26.78
C ILE A 272 8.41 -2.71 27.60
N ALA A 273 8.93 -2.19 28.73
CA ALA A 273 8.22 -1.20 29.52
C ALA A 273 7.84 0.05 28.72
N ASP A 274 8.75 0.59 27.91
CA ASP A 274 8.48 1.79 27.11
C ASP A 274 7.36 1.53 26.09
N LEU A 275 7.40 0.36 25.42
CA LEU A 275 6.35 -0.04 24.48
C LEU A 275 4.99 -0.16 25.18
N VAL A 276 4.93 -0.78 26.36
CA VAL A 276 3.69 -0.92 27.12
C VAL A 276 3.16 0.43 27.58
N ASN A 277 4.04 1.32 28.05
CA ASN A 277 3.64 2.66 28.48
C ASN A 277 3.04 3.47 27.33
N VAL A 278 3.65 3.42 26.13
CA VAL A 278 3.09 4.06 24.92
C VAL A 278 1.68 3.52 24.62
N TYR A 279 1.48 2.20 24.70
CA TYR A 279 0.17 1.60 24.47
C TYR A 279 -0.89 2.09 25.48
N LEU A 280 -0.54 2.09 26.77
CA LEU A 280 -1.44 2.53 27.84
C LEU A 280 -1.78 4.01 27.75
N GLU A 281 -0.83 4.87 27.35
CA GLU A 281 -1.07 6.30 27.14
C GLU A 281 -2.03 6.56 25.97
N GLU A 282 -1.90 5.82 24.87
CA GLU A 282 -2.80 5.93 23.71
C GLU A 282 -4.23 5.44 23.99
N ASP A 283 -4.38 4.40 24.82
CA ASP A 283 -5.69 3.83 25.16
C ASP A 283 -6.48 4.78 26.08
N VAL A 284 -5.80 5.39 27.07
CA VAL A 284 -6.40 6.41 27.96
C VAL A 284 -6.92 7.62 27.17
N GLY A 285 -6.27 7.98 26.06
CA GLY A 285 -6.68 9.08 25.18
C GLY A 285 -7.95 8.80 24.34
N LYS A 286 -8.36 7.54 24.19
CA LYS A 286 -9.54 7.12 23.41
C LYS A 286 -10.78 6.86 24.26
N THR A 287 -10.61 6.52 25.54
CA THR A 287 -11.72 6.39 26.48
C THR A 287 -12.19 7.75 27.01
N GLN A 288 -13.25 8.30 26.43
CA GLN A 288 -14.13 9.17 27.23
C GLN A 288 -14.69 8.33 28.39
N PRO A 289 -14.90 8.92 29.58
CA PRO A 289 -15.38 8.17 30.74
C PRO A 289 -16.85 7.78 30.55
N SER A 290 -17.10 6.64 29.91
CA SER A 290 -18.38 5.94 29.95
C SER A 290 -18.41 5.01 31.16
N VAL A 291 -19.47 5.13 31.95
CA VAL A 291 -19.65 4.57 33.31
C VAL A 291 -19.77 3.04 33.36
N ASP A 292 -19.76 2.34 32.22
CA ASP A 292 -19.88 0.89 32.17
C ASP A 292 -18.65 0.27 31.51
N SER A 293 -17.65 -0.08 32.30
CA SER A 293 -16.58 -0.99 31.87
C SER A 293 -16.31 -1.96 33.01
N GLN A 294 -16.97 -3.11 32.91
CA GLN A 294 -16.68 -4.28 33.73
C GLN A 294 -15.21 -4.66 33.55
N SER A 295 -14.39 -4.33 34.55
CA SER A 295 -13.15 -5.02 34.95
C SER A 295 -12.40 -5.81 33.86
N SER A 296 -11.91 -5.13 32.82
CA SER A 296 -10.72 -5.65 32.14
C SER A 296 -9.54 -5.27 33.01
N GLN A 297 -8.96 -6.24 33.70
CA GLN A 297 -7.76 -6.03 34.49
C GLN A 297 -6.63 -5.57 33.54
N THR A 298 -6.29 -4.28 33.60
CA THR A 298 -5.17 -3.71 32.85
C THR A 298 -3.87 -4.21 33.46
N LEU A 299 -2.98 -4.77 32.64
CA LEU A 299 -1.68 -5.22 33.09
C LEU A 299 -0.71 -4.04 33.18
N SER A 300 0.06 -3.98 34.26
CA SER A 300 1.18 -3.06 34.39
C SER A 300 2.35 -3.46 33.48
N ALA A 301 3.22 -2.50 33.14
CA ALA A 301 4.45 -2.76 32.39
C ALA A 301 5.31 -3.87 33.04
N THR A 302 5.41 -3.87 34.38
CA THR A 302 6.16 -4.88 35.12
C THR A 302 5.55 -6.28 35.04
N GLU A 303 4.22 -6.40 34.98
CA GLU A 303 3.55 -7.70 34.80
C GLU A 303 3.78 -8.23 33.39
N VAL A 304 3.63 -7.37 32.37
CA VAL A 304 3.91 -7.72 30.96
C VAL A 304 5.35 -8.20 30.79
N GLU A 305 6.32 -7.46 31.32
CA GLU A 305 7.72 -7.87 31.32
C GLU A 305 7.92 -9.25 31.96
N THR A 306 7.30 -9.50 33.11
CA THR A 306 7.47 -10.77 33.84
C THR A 306 6.90 -11.94 33.03
N ILE A 307 5.72 -11.77 32.43
CA ILE A 307 5.09 -12.80 31.59
C ILE A 307 5.97 -13.09 30.37
N LEU A 308 6.35 -12.07 29.61
CA LEU A 308 7.11 -12.26 28.37
C LEU A 308 8.52 -12.81 28.63
N MET A 309 9.17 -12.39 29.71
CA MET A 309 10.46 -12.96 30.12
C MET A 309 10.35 -14.44 30.42
N SER A 310 9.28 -14.87 31.10
CA SER A 310 9.05 -16.29 31.41
C SER A 310 8.81 -17.17 30.18
N LYS A 311 8.44 -16.56 29.03
CA LYS A 311 8.14 -17.25 27.77
C LYS A 311 9.14 -16.96 26.66
N SER A 312 10.19 -16.19 26.95
CA SER A 312 11.17 -15.69 25.99
C SER A 312 11.87 -16.80 25.18
N GLU A 313 12.23 -17.91 25.81
CA GLU A 313 12.87 -19.05 25.13
C GLU A 313 11.94 -19.66 24.08
N MET A 314 10.67 -19.86 24.42
CA MET A 314 9.66 -20.40 23.50
C MET A 314 9.34 -19.43 22.36
N LEU A 315 9.20 -18.15 22.68
CA LEU A 315 8.99 -17.07 21.70
C LEU A 315 10.14 -16.98 20.69
N SER A 316 11.38 -17.12 21.16
CA SER A 316 12.55 -17.15 20.29
C SER A 316 12.58 -18.41 19.42
N ASP A 317 12.34 -19.58 20.00
CA ASP A 317 12.44 -20.86 19.28
C ASP A 317 11.36 -21.02 18.21
N TYR A 318 10.09 -20.75 18.56
CA TYR A 318 8.97 -21.02 17.67
C TYR A 318 8.59 -19.84 16.78
N PHE A 319 8.70 -18.61 17.30
CA PHE A 319 8.20 -17.41 16.62
C PHE A 319 9.31 -16.43 16.24
N SER A 320 10.58 -16.71 16.58
CA SER A 320 11.71 -15.82 16.26
C SER A 320 11.55 -14.41 16.83
N ILE A 321 10.87 -14.32 17.96
CA ILE A 321 10.72 -13.11 18.78
C ILE A 321 11.77 -13.19 19.89
N ASP A 322 12.88 -12.47 19.73
CA ASP A 322 13.98 -12.50 20.68
C ASP A 322 13.82 -11.38 21.72
N ILE A 323 13.82 -11.76 23.00
CA ILE A 323 13.78 -10.84 24.15
C ILE A 323 15.09 -11.00 24.94
N SER A 324 15.73 -9.88 25.25
CA SER A 324 17.00 -9.83 25.98
C SER A 324 16.82 -10.06 27.48
N SER A 325 17.90 -10.41 28.19
CA SER A 325 17.92 -10.45 29.66
C SER A 325 17.65 -9.09 30.31
N GLU A 326 17.83 -8.00 29.56
CA GLU A 326 17.55 -6.63 29.97
C GLU A 326 16.11 -6.20 29.65
N LYS A 327 15.24 -7.15 29.29
CA LYS A 327 13.82 -6.94 28.96
C LYS A 327 13.61 -6.06 27.72
N GLU A 328 14.51 -6.20 26.75
CA GLU A 328 14.43 -5.50 25.48
C GLU A 328 13.98 -6.45 24.38
N LEU A 329 13.10 -5.98 23.51
CA LEU A 329 12.75 -6.66 22.28
C LEU A 329 13.85 -6.41 21.23
N ILE A 330 14.47 -7.50 20.76
CA ILE A 330 15.63 -7.46 19.84
C ILE A 330 15.20 -7.78 18.40
N SER A 331 14.25 -8.69 18.22
CA SER A 331 13.83 -9.13 16.88
C SER A 331 12.36 -9.50 16.77
N LEU A 332 11.89 -9.51 15.52
CA LEU A 332 10.59 -10.04 15.11
C LEU A 332 10.77 -11.02 13.93
N PRO A 333 9.81 -11.92 13.69
CA PRO A 333 9.85 -12.81 12.52
C PRO A 333 9.72 -12.06 11.20
N ILE A 334 10.47 -12.50 10.19
CA ILE A 334 10.17 -12.25 8.78
C ILE A 334 9.12 -13.27 8.36
N ILE A 335 7.87 -12.82 8.25
CA ILE A 335 6.75 -13.70 7.85
C ILE A 335 6.64 -13.75 6.32
N LEU A 336 6.98 -12.65 5.64
CA LEU A 336 6.92 -12.55 4.19
C LEU A 336 8.15 -11.81 3.67
N ASP A 337 8.84 -12.41 2.71
CA ASP A 337 10.04 -11.82 2.12
C ASP A 337 9.76 -10.42 1.54
N GLY A 338 10.64 -9.47 1.86
CA GLY A 338 10.53 -8.08 1.42
C GLY A 338 9.42 -7.27 2.08
N PHE A 339 8.66 -7.86 3.01
CA PHE A 339 7.66 -7.16 3.81
C PHE A 339 8.25 -6.71 5.14
N VAL A 340 8.00 -5.46 5.51
CA VAL A 340 8.34 -4.90 6.82
C VAL A 340 7.04 -4.46 7.49
N PRO A 341 6.71 -4.98 8.68
CA PRO A 341 5.48 -4.63 9.37
C PRO A 341 5.49 -3.15 9.81
N ASN A 342 4.30 -2.59 10.00
CA ASN A 342 4.19 -1.24 10.57
C ASN A 342 4.47 -1.28 12.07
N TYR A 343 5.65 -0.80 12.48
CA TYR A 343 6.09 -0.79 13.87
C TYR A 343 5.28 0.15 14.78
N ALA A 344 4.40 1.01 14.25
CA ALA A 344 3.48 1.79 15.06
C ALA A 344 2.55 0.90 15.93
N PHE A 345 2.27 -0.33 15.49
CA PHE A 345 1.44 -1.29 16.23
C PHE A 345 2.25 -2.18 17.19
N LEU A 346 3.56 -1.97 17.30
CA LEU A 346 4.42 -2.77 18.17
C LEU A 346 4.04 -2.65 19.67
N PRO A 347 3.71 -1.46 20.20
CA PRO A 347 3.17 -1.31 21.55
C PRO A 347 1.98 -2.23 21.83
N GLN A 348 0.98 -2.21 20.93
CA GLN A 348 -0.21 -3.05 21.03
C GLN A 348 0.13 -4.53 20.94
N LEU A 349 0.99 -4.94 20.00
CA LEU A 349 1.41 -6.33 19.86
C LEU A 349 2.06 -6.87 21.15
N VAL A 350 2.98 -6.11 21.74
CA VAL A 350 3.69 -6.52 22.98
C VAL A 350 2.71 -6.64 24.15
N TYR A 351 1.78 -5.70 24.28
CA TYR A 351 0.76 -5.76 25.33
C TYR A 351 -0.21 -6.94 25.13
N SER A 352 -0.73 -7.12 23.91
CA SER A 352 -1.63 -8.23 23.57
C SER A 352 -0.98 -9.59 23.70
N LEU A 353 0.32 -9.73 23.41
CA LEU A 353 1.04 -10.98 23.66
C LEU A 353 0.98 -11.39 25.14
N ALA A 354 1.07 -10.44 26.06
CA ALA A 354 0.99 -10.75 27.48
C ALA A 354 -0.45 -10.94 27.99
N LYS A 355 -1.40 -10.14 27.48
CA LYS A 355 -2.78 -10.09 27.98
C LYS A 355 -3.72 -11.09 27.31
N ASP A 356 -3.68 -11.17 25.98
CA ASP A 356 -4.72 -11.81 25.18
C ASP A 356 -4.37 -13.26 24.82
N VAL A 357 -3.10 -13.66 24.91
CA VAL A 357 -2.63 -15.03 24.62
C VAL A 357 -2.92 -15.97 25.80
N ASN A 358 -3.50 -17.13 25.51
CA ASN A 358 -3.72 -18.17 26.52
C ASN A 358 -2.48 -19.04 26.73
N TRP A 359 -1.61 -18.62 27.64
CA TRP A 359 -0.35 -19.31 27.96
C TRP A 359 -0.48 -20.65 28.70
N ASN A 360 -1.71 -21.10 29.00
CA ASN A 360 -1.98 -22.29 29.82
C ASN A 360 -2.27 -23.54 28.96
N GLN A 361 -2.83 -23.34 27.77
CA GLN A 361 -3.17 -24.43 26.85
C GLN A 361 -2.32 -24.36 25.60
N GLU A 362 -1.58 -25.43 25.29
CA GLU A 362 -0.62 -25.44 24.17
C GLU A 362 -1.25 -25.03 22.83
N LYS A 363 -2.42 -25.61 22.50
CA LYS A 363 -3.10 -25.31 21.23
C LYS A 363 -3.57 -23.85 21.18
N GLU A 364 -4.28 -23.39 22.21
CA GLU A 364 -4.81 -22.01 22.30
C GLU A 364 -3.70 -20.97 22.49
N CYS A 365 -2.50 -21.38 22.87
CA CYS A 365 -1.33 -20.50 22.94
C CYS A 365 -0.69 -20.27 21.57
N PHE A 366 -0.77 -21.26 20.67
CA PHE A 366 -0.21 -21.18 19.32
C PHE A 366 -1.19 -20.65 18.28
N GLU A 367 -2.48 -20.79 18.53
CA GLU A 367 -3.58 -20.12 17.82
C GLU A 367 -3.61 -18.63 18.15
#